data_AF-A0A851K0I7-F1
#
_entry.id   AF-A0A851K0I7-F1
#
_cell.length_a   1.000
_cell.length_b   1.000
_cell.length_c   1.000
_cell.angle_alpha   90.00
_cell.angle_beta   90.00
_cell.angle_gamma   90.00
#
_symmetry.space_group_name_H-M   'P 1'
#
loop_
_entity.id
_entity.type
_entity.pdbx_description
1 polymer ?
#
loop_
_entity_poly.entity_id
_entity_poly.type
_entity_poly.pdbx_seq_one_letter_code
_entity_poly.pdbx_strand_id
1 'polypeptide(L)'
;HYVVRGPELTPYEGGYYHGKLIFPREFPFKPPSIYMITPNGRFKCNTRLAPICWEIRCAVGINGFNSQGIAEKSGFSPQKRQLAAQSLAFNLKDKIFCELFPEVVEEMKQKQKAQDELSSRPPSLPLPDVVPDGDAHFGHNGHPLLHGHVALAPGHAGGLAQPPRNHGLLGGALANLFVIVGFAAFAYTVKYVLRSIAQE
;
A
#
# COMPACT_ATOMS: atom_id res chain seq x y z
N HIS A 1 -4.84 21.74 5.00
CA HIS A 1 -5.62 20.52 4.66
C HIS A 1 -4.64 19.41 4.31
N TYR A 2 -5.09 18.16 4.18
CA TYR A 2 -4.24 17.05 3.73
C TYR A 2 -5.03 16.09 2.83
N VAL A 3 -4.31 15.29 2.05
CA VAL A 3 -4.86 14.19 1.24
C VAL A 3 -4.08 12.92 1.53
N VAL A 4 -4.78 11.82 1.79
CA VAL A 4 -4.20 10.49 1.96
C VAL A 4 -4.59 9.63 0.76
N ARG A 5 -3.60 8.96 0.15
CA ARG A 5 -3.84 7.97 -0.90
C ARG A 5 -4.07 6.61 -0.27
N GLY A 6 -5.05 5.89 -0.78
CA GLY A 6 -5.30 4.51 -0.40
C GLY A 6 -4.11 3.61 -0.73
N PRO A 7 -3.51 2.91 0.27
CA PRO A 7 -2.40 2.01 0.00
C PRO A 7 -2.83 0.83 -0.88
N GLU A 8 -1.90 0.35 -1.71
CA GLU A 8 -2.07 -0.87 -2.51
C GLU A 8 -2.35 -2.08 -1.61
N LEU A 9 -3.09 -3.06 -2.15
CA LEU A 9 -3.49 -4.29 -1.47
C LEU A 9 -4.36 -4.05 -0.23
N THR A 10 -5.06 -2.91 -0.17
CA THR A 10 -6.02 -2.60 0.90
C THR A 10 -7.42 -2.33 0.33
N PRO A 11 -8.49 -2.42 1.14
CA PRO A 11 -9.83 -2.01 0.70
C PRO A 11 -9.96 -0.54 0.32
N TYR A 12 -8.91 0.27 0.54
CA TYR A 12 -8.85 1.69 0.24
C TYR A 12 -8.08 1.99 -1.05
N GLU A 13 -7.42 0.99 -1.65
CA GLU A 13 -6.61 1.14 -2.86
C GLU A 13 -7.35 1.94 -3.94
N GLY A 14 -6.62 2.84 -4.59
CA GLY A 14 -7.15 3.76 -5.61
C GLY A 14 -7.97 4.93 -5.05
N GLY A 15 -8.31 4.94 -3.76
CA GLY A 15 -9.04 6.03 -3.12
C GLY A 15 -8.17 7.25 -2.77
N TYR A 16 -8.79 8.43 -2.73
CA TYR A 16 -8.21 9.69 -2.30
C TYR A 16 -9.02 10.29 -1.15
N TYR A 17 -8.40 10.52 0.00
CA TYR A 17 -9.11 10.92 1.21
C TYR A 17 -8.64 12.29 1.69
N HIS A 18 -9.49 13.29 1.48
CA HIS A 18 -9.29 14.67 1.93
C HIS A 18 -9.65 14.81 3.40
N GLY A 19 -8.81 15.53 4.14
CA GLY A 19 -9.05 15.90 5.51
C GLY A 19 -8.46 17.26 5.87
N LYS A 20 -8.65 17.65 7.13
CA LYS A 20 -8.12 18.91 7.67
C LYS A 20 -7.65 18.77 9.10
N LEU A 21 -6.66 19.60 9.43
CA LEU A 21 -6.16 19.81 10.79
C LEU A 21 -6.64 21.18 11.24
N ILE A 22 -7.22 21.26 12.44
CA ILE A 22 -7.57 22.53 13.08
C ILE A 22 -6.66 22.70 14.29
N PHE A 23 -5.76 23.68 14.21
CA PHE A 23 -4.84 24.01 15.28
C PHE A 23 -5.56 24.88 16.33
N PRO A 24 -5.56 24.50 17.61
CA PRO A 24 -6.05 25.36 18.68
C PRO A 24 -5.10 26.55 18.89
N ARG A 25 -5.58 27.59 19.58
CA ARG A 25 -4.74 28.78 19.91
C ARG A 25 -3.55 28.42 20.79
N GLU A 26 -3.70 27.36 21.58
CA GLU A 26 -2.68 26.87 22.50
C GLU A 26 -1.71 25.87 21.86
N PHE A 27 -1.70 25.73 20.52
CA PHE A 27 -0.65 24.97 19.84
C PHE A 27 0.71 25.65 20.06
N PRO A 28 1.81 24.92 20.39
CA PRO A 28 1.97 23.46 20.36
C PRO A 28 1.61 22.72 21.66
N PHE A 29 1.14 23.39 22.71
CA PHE A 29 0.81 22.77 24.01
C PHE A 29 -0.47 21.91 23.97
N LYS A 30 -1.42 22.22 23.07
CA LYS A 30 -2.57 21.35 22.75
C LYS A 30 -2.44 20.82 21.31
N PRO A 31 -2.73 19.53 21.07
CA PRO A 31 -2.63 18.94 19.74
C PRO A 31 -3.74 19.47 18.81
N PRO A 32 -3.51 19.48 17.49
CA PRO A 32 -4.54 19.82 16.52
C PRO A 32 -5.68 18.79 16.54
N SER A 33 -6.87 19.24 16.14
CA SER A 33 -8.01 18.36 15.90
C SER A 33 -7.99 17.88 14.45
N ILE A 34 -8.13 16.57 14.25
CA ILE A 34 -8.06 15.92 12.93
C ILE A 34 -9.47 15.62 12.44
N TYR A 35 -9.75 15.88 11.16
CA TYR A 35 -11.04 15.64 10.53
C TYR A 35 -10.85 14.98 9.17
N MET A 36 -11.70 13.99 8.88
CA MET A 36 -11.83 13.41 7.55
C MET A 36 -13.07 13.95 6.86
N ILE A 37 -12.92 14.43 5.63
CA ILE A 37 -13.99 15.03 4.83
C ILE A 37 -14.55 13.99 3.86
N THR A 38 -13.65 13.28 3.15
CA THR A 38 -14.06 12.25 2.19
C THR A 38 -14.62 11.00 2.89
N PRO A 39 -15.82 10.53 2.53
CA PRO A 39 -16.36 9.26 3.00
C PRO A 39 -15.42 8.09 2.68
N ASN A 40 -15.09 7.29 3.69
CA ASN A 40 -14.11 6.20 3.57
C ASN A 40 -14.50 4.91 4.33
N GLY A 41 -15.57 4.95 5.14
CA GLY A 41 -16.05 3.78 5.89
C GLY A 41 -15.18 3.36 7.07
N ARG A 42 -14.09 4.10 7.39
CA ARG A 42 -13.28 3.95 8.61
C ARG A 42 -13.64 5.02 9.64
N PHE A 43 -13.66 6.28 9.20
CA PHE A 43 -13.86 7.44 10.06
C PHE A 43 -15.19 8.11 9.75
N LYS A 44 -15.89 8.56 10.79
CA LYS A 44 -17.08 9.39 10.63
C LYS A 44 -16.66 10.75 10.05
N CYS A 45 -17.26 11.14 8.94
CA CYS A 45 -16.96 12.41 8.28
C CYS A 45 -17.21 13.59 9.22
N ASN A 46 -16.41 14.64 9.07
CA ASN A 46 -16.56 15.93 9.75
C ASN A 46 -16.66 15.85 11.28
N THR A 47 -16.20 14.75 11.87
CA THR A 47 -16.18 14.54 13.32
C THR A 47 -14.75 14.65 13.81
N ARG A 48 -14.56 15.24 15.00
CA ARG A 48 -13.25 15.35 15.63
C ARG A 48 -12.71 13.95 15.92
N LEU A 49 -11.63 13.58 15.24
CA LEU A 49 -10.93 12.32 15.48
C LEU A 49 -9.94 12.52 16.64
N ALA A 50 -9.89 11.56 17.56
CA ALA A 50 -8.99 11.64 18.70
C ALA A 50 -7.52 11.52 18.25
N PRO A 51 -6.59 12.35 18.76
CA PRO A 51 -5.17 12.38 18.36
C PRO A 51 -4.41 11.09 18.70
N ILE A 52 -5.01 10.19 19.46
CA ILE A 52 -4.49 8.87 19.81
C ILE A 52 -4.96 7.75 18.88
N CYS A 53 -5.71 8.05 17.81
CA CYS A 53 -6.06 7.04 16.83
C CYS A 53 -4.76 6.57 16.14
N TRP A 54 -4.16 5.51 16.68
CA TRP A 54 -2.96 4.83 16.18
C TRP A 54 -3.02 4.62 14.66
N GLU A 55 -4.23 4.36 14.16
CA GLU A 55 -4.54 4.16 12.75
C GLU A 55 -4.39 5.41 11.90
N ILE A 56 -4.69 6.60 12.43
CA ILE A 56 -4.37 7.86 11.75
C ILE A 56 -2.86 8.05 11.75
N ARG A 57 -2.19 7.80 12.88
CA ARG A 57 -0.71 7.97 12.98
C ARG A 57 0.03 7.11 11.96
N CYS A 58 -0.46 5.89 11.70
CA CYS A 58 0.03 5.02 10.63
C CYS A 58 -0.40 5.50 9.22
N ALA A 59 -1.66 5.94 9.04
CA ALA A 59 -2.17 6.36 7.73
C ALA A 59 -1.58 7.70 7.22
N VAL A 60 -1.19 8.62 8.10
CA VAL A 60 -0.51 9.89 7.72
C VAL A 60 1.02 9.79 7.79
N GLY A 61 1.58 8.61 8.07
CA GLY A 61 3.03 8.38 8.00
C GLY A 61 3.87 9.14 9.05
N ILE A 62 3.25 9.64 10.13
CA ILE A 62 3.91 10.55 11.08
C ILE A 62 5.09 9.87 11.83
N ASN A 63 5.13 8.52 11.86
CA ASN A 63 6.19 7.76 12.53
C ASN A 63 6.83 6.68 11.65
N GLY A 64 7.04 6.88 10.33
CA GLY A 64 7.89 5.99 9.51
C GLY A 64 7.61 4.47 9.61
N PHE A 65 6.41 4.09 10.07
CA PHE A 65 6.09 2.73 10.45
C PHE A 65 5.44 2.07 9.25
N ASN A 66 6.11 1.04 8.76
CA ASN A 66 5.73 0.25 7.60
C ASN A 66 4.22 -0.09 7.64
N SER A 67 3.50 0.19 6.56
CA SER A 67 2.04 0.02 6.40
C SER A 67 1.56 -1.44 6.51
N GLN A 68 2.47 -2.38 6.75
CA GLN A 68 2.23 -3.81 6.82
C GLN A 68 1.28 -4.26 7.96
N GLY A 69 0.95 -3.40 8.93
CA GLY A 69 0.27 -3.83 10.17
C GLY A 69 -1.25 -3.61 10.27
N ILE A 70 -1.94 -3.05 9.26
CA ILE A 70 -3.40 -2.76 9.35
C ILE A 70 -4.22 -3.54 8.29
N ALA A 71 -3.70 -4.66 7.80
CA ALA A 71 -4.45 -5.54 6.91
C ALA A 71 -5.49 -6.40 7.66
N GLU A 72 -5.37 -6.59 8.97
CA GLU A 72 -5.95 -7.80 9.58
C GLU A 72 -7.29 -7.63 10.33
N LYS A 73 -7.74 -6.41 10.66
CA LYS A 73 -9.00 -6.22 11.44
C LYS A 73 -10.21 -5.72 10.68
N SER A 74 -10.08 -5.36 9.40
CA SER A 74 -11.27 -5.04 8.60
C SER A 74 -11.19 -5.79 7.28
N GLY A 75 -11.68 -7.03 7.34
CA GLY A 75 -11.84 -7.87 6.17
C GLY A 75 -12.48 -7.13 5.01
N PHE A 76 -12.13 -7.61 3.82
CA PHE A 76 -12.79 -7.42 2.53
C PHE A 76 -14.20 -6.80 2.64
N SER A 77 -14.33 -5.48 2.75
CA SER A 77 -15.63 -4.82 2.81
C SER A 77 -15.92 -4.18 1.46
N PRO A 78 -16.93 -4.69 0.70
CA PRO A 78 -17.32 -4.11 -0.58
C PRO A 78 -17.62 -2.62 -0.48
N GLN A 79 -18.18 -2.19 0.66
CA GLN A 79 -18.47 -0.79 0.94
C GLN A 79 -17.22 0.09 0.92
N LYS A 80 -16.08 -0.33 1.47
CA LYS A 80 -14.86 0.50 1.49
C LYS A 80 -14.28 0.69 0.09
N ARG A 81 -14.28 -0.36 -0.72
CA ARG A 81 -13.87 -0.27 -2.13
C ARG A 81 -14.81 0.62 -2.94
N GLN A 82 -16.12 0.51 -2.70
CA GLN A 82 -17.08 1.40 -3.33
C GLN A 82 -16.82 2.87 -2.96
N LEU A 83 -16.54 3.15 -1.68
CA LEU A 83 -16.19 4.49 -1.22
C LEU A 83 -14.83 4.96 -1.77
N ALA A 84 -13.85 4.07 -1.91
CA ALA A 84 -12.58 4.37 -2.57
C ALA A 84 -12.80 4.79 -4.03
N ALA A 85 -13.59 4.04 -4.79
CA ALA A 85 -13.94 4.38 -6.17
C ALA A 85 -14.72 5.72 -6.28
N GLN A 86 -15.65 5.97 -5.35
CA GLN A 86 -16.43 7.22 -5.32
C GLN A 86 -15.64 8.44 -4.84
N SER A 87 -14.53 8.23 -4.14
CA SER A 87 -13.75 9.31 -3.53
C SER A 87 -13.24 10.33 -4.56
N LEU A 88 -12.95 9.89 -5.79
CA LEU A 88 -12.48 10.78 -6.84
C LEU A 88 -13.54 11.81 -7.22
N ALA A 89 -14.71 11.32 -7.64
CA ALA A 89 -15.83 12.16 -8.03
C ALA A 89 -16.34 13.04 -6.87
N PHE A 90 -16.20 12.57 -5.63
CA PHE A 90 -16.53 13.35 -4.44
C PHE A 90 -15.57 14.54 -4.27
N ASN A 91 -14.26 14.31 -4.29
CA ASN A 91 -13.27 15.36 -4.04
C ASN A 91 -13.22 16.40 -5.17
N LEU A 92 -13.41 15.99 -6.44
CA LEU A 92 -13.41 16.92 -7.59
C LEU A 92 -14.56 17.93 -7.55
N LYS A 93 -15.60 17.69 -6.75
CA LYS A 93 -16.72 18.63 -6.53
C LYS A 93 -16.41 19.66 -5.44
N ASP A 94 -15.43 19.39 -4.58
CA ASP A 94 -15.05 20.31 -3.50
C ASP A 94 -14.09 21.37 -4.05
N LYS A 95 -14.55 22.63 -4.07
CA LYS A 95 -13.74 23.77 -4.54
C LYS A 95 -12.46 23.93 -3.72
N ILE A 96 -12.52 23.72 -2.41
CA ILE A 96 -11.36 23.84 -1.52
C ILE A 96 -10.35 22.75 -1.86
N PHE A 97 -10.80 21.52 -2.16
CA PHE A 97 -9.91 20.46 -2.60
C PHE A 97 -9.21 20.82 -3.91
N CYS A 98 -9.98 21.28 -4.90
CA CYS A 98 -9.44 21.63 -6.22
C CYS A 98 -8.49 22.82 -6.19
N GLU A 99 -8.72 23.78 -5.30
CA GLU A 99 -7.86 24.95 -5.13
C GLU A 99 -6.57 24.60 -4.37
N LEU A 100 -6.65 23.77 -3.33
CA LEU A 100 -5.51 23.46 -2.47
C LEU A 100 -4.61 22.33 -3.01
N PHE A 101 -5.13 21.46 -3.87
CA PHE A 101 -4.40 20.28 -4.38
C PHE A 101 -4.55 20.10 -5.91
N PRO A 102 -4.21 21.12 -6.72
CA PRO A 102 -4.37 21.05 -8.18
C PRO A 102 -3.57 19.90 -8.80
N GLU A 103 -2.38 19.59 -8.29
CA GLU A 103 -1.56 18.47 -8.75
C GLU A 103 -2.23 17.11 -8.54
N VAL A 104 -2.92 16.95 -7.41
CA VAL A 104 -3.66 15.71 -7.11
C VAL A 104 -4.89 15.61 -8.02
N VAL A 105 -5.58 16.72 -8.30
CA VAL A 105 -6.69 16.77 -9.24
C VAL A 105 -6.27 16.30 -10.63
N GLU A 106 -5.13 16.78 -11.13
CA GLU A 106 -4.64 16.36 -12.44
C GLU A 106 -4.26 14.88 -12.47
N GLU A 107 -3.62 14.35 -11.42
CA GLU A 107 -3.38 12.90 -11.30
C GLU A 107 -4.69 12.10 -11.31
N MET A 108 -5.72 12.56 -10.60
CA MET A 108 -7.02 11.90 -10.55
C MET A 108 -7.70 11.88 -11.93
N LYS A 109 -7.65 12.99 -12.68
CA LYS A 109 -8.17 13.06 -14.05
C LYS A 109 -7.42 12.13 -15.00
N GLN A 110 -6.10 12.06 -14.87
CA GLN A 110 -5.27 11.15 -15.68
C GLN A 110 -5.61 9.68 -15.39
N LYS A 111 -5.74 9.31 -14.12
CA LYS A 111 -6.16 7.95 -13.73
C LYS A 111 -7.55 7.60 -14.24
N GLN A 112 -8.50 8.54 -14.19
CA GLN A 112 -9.84 8.35 -14.75
C GLN A 112 -9.76 8.09 -16.26
N LYS A 113 -9.03 8.92 -17.00
CA LYS A 113 -8.86 8.77 -18.45
C LYS A 113 -8.21 7.44 -18.82
N ALA A 114 -7.14 7.05 -18.13
CA ALA A 114 -6.46 5.77 -18.37
C ALA A 114 -7.38 4.57 -18.09
N GLN A 115 -8.23 4.66 -17.06
CA GLN A 115 -9.18 3.61 -16.73
C GLN A 115 -10.32 3.51 -17.75
N ASP A 116 -10.81 4.65 -18.24
CA ASP A 116 -11.84 4.71 -19.29
C ASP A 116 -11.29 4.18 -20.63
N GLU A 117 -10.06 4.56 -21.00
CA GLU A 117 -9.36 4.04 -22.19
C GLU A 117 -9.20 2.52 -22.13
N LEU A 118 -8.75 1.98 -20.98
CA LEU A 118 -8.61 0.54 -20.78
C LEU A 118 -9.96 -0.19 -20.85
N SER A 119 -11.02 0.38 -20.27
CA SER A 119 -12.37 -0.20 -20.30
C SER A 119 -13.01 -0.13 -21.70
N SER A 120 -12.60 0.82 -22.54
CA SER A 120 -13.12 1.00 -23.90
C SER A 120 -12.41 0.13 -24.94
N ARG A 121 -11.31 -0.54 -24.59
CA ARG A 121 -10.55 -1.37 -25.53
C ARG A 121 -11.33 -2.65 -25.88
N PRO A 122 -11.57 -2.94 -27.17
CA PRO A 122 -12.21 -4.19 -27.56
C PRO A 122 -11.35 -5.39 -27.09
N PRO A 123 -11.98 -6.52 -26.72
CA PRO A 123 -11.25 -7.75 -26.42
C PRO A 123 -10.33 -8.07 -27.60
N SER A 124 -9.04 -8.27 -27.34
CA SER A 124 -8.14 -8.80 -28.35
C SER A 124 -8.71 -10.13 -28.81
N LEU A 125 -9.14 -10.20 -30.08
CA LEU A 125 -9.65 -11.41 -30.70
C LEU A 125 -8.67 -12.56 -30.41
N PRO A 126 -9.16 -13.75 -30.04
CA PRO A 126 -8.32 -14.94 -30.06
C PRO A 126 -7.71 -15.04 -31.46
N LEU A 127 -6.40 -15.15 -31.55
CA LEU A 127 -5.74 -15.46 -32.81
C LEU A 127 -6.39 -16.74 -33.36
N PRO A 128 -6.72 -16.81 -34.66
CA PRO A 128 -7.24 -18.04 -35.23
C PRO A 128 -6.21 -19.14 -35.02
N ASP A 129 -6.59 -20.19 -34.30
CA ASP A 129 -5.84 -21.43 -34.23
C ASP A 129 -5.56 -21.86 -35.68
N VAL A 130 -4.29 -21.82 -36.07
CA VAL A 130 -3.85 -22.38 -37.35
C VAL A 130 -4.05 -23.87 -37.22
N VAL A 131 -5.19 -24.36 -37.70
CA VAL A 131 -5.46 -25.79 -37.86
C VAL A 131 -4.59 -26.28 -39.01
N PRO A 132 -3.63 -27.19 -38.81
CA PRO A 132 -3.03 -27.91 -39.92
C PRO A 132 -4.02 -28.99 -40.35
N ASP A 133 -4.45 -28.92 -41.61
CA ASP A 133 -5.19 -29.98 -42.30
C ASP A 133 -4.49 -31.34 -42.13
N GLY A 134 -5.26 -32.34 -41.70
CA GLY A 134 -4.82 -33.73 -41.59
C GLY A 134 -5.99 -34.64 -41.23
N ASP A 135 -6.40 -35.44 -42.19
CA ASP A 135 -7.65 -36.21 -42.30
C ASP A 135 -7.99 -37.19 -41.15
N ALA A 136 -9.32 -37.27 -40.92
CA ALA A 136 -10.20 -38.36 -40.45
C ALA A 136 -9.63 -39.57 -39.66
N HIS A 137 -10.25 -39.88 -38.50
CA HIS A 137 -11.16 -41.03 -38.33
C HIS A 137 -11.73 -41.18 -36.88
N PHE A 138 -13.07 -41.29 -36.80
CA PHE A 138 -13.94 -42.04 -35.86
C PHE A 138 -13.89 -41.88 -34.31
N GLY A 139 -15.07 -41.65 -33.71
CA GLY A 139 -15.52 -42.46 -32.54
C GLY A 139 -16.07 -41.76 -31.28
N HIS A 140 -17.37 -41.46 -31.29
CA HIS A 140 -18.40 -41.53 -30.22
C HIS A 140 -18.06 -41.60 -28.69
N ASN A 141 -18.71 -40.70 -27.93
CA ASN A 141 -19.34 -40.80 -26.60
C ASN A 141 -18.64 -41.42 -25.36
N GLY A 142 -18.63 -40.64 -24.25
CA GLY A 142 -18.88 -41.15 -22.89
C GLY A 142 -17.86 -40.82 -21.78
N HIS A 143 -18.24 -39.94 -20.84
CA HIS A 143 -17.73 -39.84 -19.45
C HIS A 143 -18.28 -41.04 -18.61
N PRO A 144 -17.88 -41.35 -17.33
CA PRO A 144 -16.87 -40.71 -16.43
C PRO A 144 -16.05 -41.67 -15.49
N LEU A 145 -15.23 -41.08 -14.60
CA LEU A 145 -14.72 -41.57 -13.28
C LEU A 145 -13.70 -42.73 -13.20
N LEU A 146 -12.53 -42.52 -12.56
CA LEU A 146 -12.24 -42.90 -11.16
C LEU A 146 -10.76 -42.69 -10.76
N HIS A 147 -10.62 -42.52 -9.45
CA HIS A 147 -9.45 -42.18 -8.66
C HIS A 147 -8.62 -43.45 -8.31
N GLY A 148 -7.29 -43.36 -8.30
CA GLY A 148 -6.47 -44.07 -7.30
C GLY A 148 -5.24 -44.91 -7.73
N HIS A 149 -4.09 -44.46 -7.22
CA HIS A 149 -2.98 -45.22 -6.59
C HIS A 149 -1.88 -46.00 -7.38
N VAL A 150 -0.67 -45.38 -7.37
CA VAL A 150 0.68 -45.86 -6.92
C VAL A 150 1.30 -47.17 -7.46
N ALA A 151 2.50 -47.07 -8.08
CA ALA A 151 3.78 -47.66 -7.58
C ALA A 151 5.01 -47.38 -8.50
N LEU A 152 6.09 -46.84 -7.87
CA LEU A 152 7.56 -47.07 -7.99
C LEU A 152 8.16 -47.69 -9.29
N ALA A 153 9.30 -47.26 -9.86
CA ALA A 153 10.63 -46.98 -9.29
C ALA A 153 11.58 -46.26 -10.33
N PRO A 154 12.94 -46.25 -10.22
CA PRO A 154 13.75 -45.13 -9.72
C PRO A 154 14.79 -44.57 -10.74
N GLY A 155 15.36 -43.38 -10.48
CA GLY A 155 16.46 -42.83 -11.28
C GLY A 155 17.22 -41.66 -10.65
N HIS A 156 18.34 -41.99 -10.02
CA HIS A 156 19.59 -41.23 -9.84
C HIS A 156 19.62 -39.71 -9.51
N ALA A 157 19.99 -39.45 -8.25
CA ALA A 157 21.17 -38.69 -7.79
C ALA A 157 21.64 -37.45 -8.59
N GLY A 158 21.51 -36.29 -7.94
CA GLY A 158 22.21 -35.04 -8.27
C GLY A 158 22.18 -34.08 -7.08
N GLY A 159 22.97 -34.38 -6.05
CA GLY A 159 23.12 -33.53 -4.87
C GLY A 159 24.01 -32.33 -5.14
N LEU A 160 23.49 -31.13 -4.84
CA LEU A 160 24.29 -29.98 -4.44
C LEU A 160 23.80 -29.52 -3.07
N ALA A 161 24.66 -29.78 -2.08
CA ALA A 161 24.49 -29.39 -0.69
C ALA A 161 24.43 -27.86 -0.57
N GLN A 162 23.29 -27.34 -0.12
CA GLN A 162 23.19 -26.00 0.43
C GLN A 162 23.75 -26.05 1.87
N PRO A 163 24.77 -25.24 2.23
CA PRO A 163 25.26 -25.20 3.59
C PRO A 163 24.21 -24.53 4.51
N PRO A 164 24.07 -24.95 5.77
CA PRO A 164 23.12 -24.35 6.69
C PRO A 164 23.66 -22.98 7.11
N ARG A 165 23.15 -21.90 6.51
CA ARG A 165 23.43 -20.54 6.99
C ARG A 165 22.56 -20.25 8.22
N ASN A 166 23.00 -20.79 9.35
CA ASN A 166 22.67 -20.21 10.65
C ASN A 166 23.27 -18.80 10.70
N HIS A 167 22.44 -17.77 10.51
CA HIS A 167 22.73 -16.43 10.99
C HIS A 167 21.54 -15.95 11.83
N GLY A 168 21.37 -16.64 12.95
CA GLY A 168 20.51 -16.20 14.03
C GLY A 168 21.13 -14.99 14.75
N LEU A 169 20.27 -14.05 15.12
CA LEU A 169 20.35 -13.15 16.28
C LEU A 169 21.54 -12.15 16.43
N LEU A 170 22.73 -12.43 15.91
CA LEU A 170 23.93 -11.61 16.10
C LEU A 170 24.06 -10.43 15.12
N GLY A 171 23.46 -10.53 13.92
CA GLY A 171 23.52 -9.46 12.91
C GLY A 171 22.74 -8.20 13.31
N GLY A 172 21.61 -8.36 14.01
CA GLY A 172 20.78 -7.24 14.46
C GLY A 172 21.40 -6.46 15.61
N ALA A 173 22.03 -7.15 16.56
CA ALA A 173 22.69 -6.51 17.70
C ALA A 173 23.92 -5.69 17.27
N LEU A 174 24.72 -6.22 16.33
CA LEU A 174 25.86 -5.48 15.77
C LEU A 174 25.40 -4.27 14.96
N ALA A 175 24.35 -4.40 14.13
CA ALA A 175 23.78 -3.28 13.40
C ALA A 175 23.27 -2.18 14.35
N ASN A 176 22.57 -2.55 15.43
CA ASN A 176 22.11 -1.60 16.45
C ASN A 176 23.30 -0.91 17.16
N LEU A 177 24.39 -1.63 17.42
CA LEU A 177 25.60 -1.05 18.01
C LEU A 177 26.23 0.00 17.08
N PHE A 178 26.35 -0.27 15.79
CA PHE A 178 26.88 0.69 14.82
C PHE A 178 26.03 1.96 14.72
N VAL A 179 24.70 1.82 14.79
CA VAL A 179 23.79 2.98 14.80
C VAL A 179 23.96 3.82 16.06
N ILE A 180 24.05 3.18 17.24
CA ILE A 180 24.25 3.89 18.51
C ILE A 180 25.59 4.62 18.54
N VAL A 181 26.68 3.94 18.14
CA VAL A 181 28.02 4.53 18.08
C VAL A 181 28.08 5.66 17.05
N GLY A 182 27.47 5.48 15.87
CA GLY A 182 27.40 6.51 14.84
C GLY A 182 26.64 7.75 15.28
N PHE A 183 25.50 7.58 15.97
CA PHE A 183 24.72 8.70 16.50
C PHE A 183 25.47 9.45 17.61
N ALA A 184 26.17 8.74 18.49
CA ALA A 184 26.99 9.35 19.53
C ALA A 184 28.16 10.16 18.94
N ALA A 185 28.85 9.63 17.93
CA ALA A 185 29.92 10.34 17.22
C ALA A 185 29.40 11.60 16.52
N PHE A 186 28.27 11.50 15.81
CA PHE A 186 27.63 12.64 15.17
C PHE A 186 27.25 13.74 16.17
N ALA A 187 26.63 13.36 17.29
CA ALA A 187 26.28 14.30 18.36
C ALA A 187 27.52 15.00 18.96
N TYR A 188 28.64 14.27 19.09
CA TYR A 188 29.89 14.85 19.59
C TYR A 188 30.49 15.84 18.58
N THR A 189 30.49 15.51 17.30
CA THR A 189 30.96 16.42 16.24
C THR A 189 30.14 17.71 16.18
N VAL A 190 28.81 17.60 16.25
CA VAL A 190 27.94 18.78 16.29
C VAL A 190 28.22 19.63 17.53
N LYS A 191 28.38 19.00 18.70
CA LYS A 191 28.73 19.71 19.94
C LYS A 191 30.10 20.39 19.85
N TYR A 192 31.08 19.75 19.21
CA TYR A 192 32.42 20.31 19.00
C TYR A 192 32.38 21.51 18.06
N VAL A 193 31.67 21.40 16.94
CA VAL A 193 31.50 22.50 15.97
C VAL A 193 30.77 23.69 16.60
N LEU A 194 29.66 23.46 17.31
CA LEU A 194 28.93 24.53 18.00
C LEU A 194 29.79 25.23 19.07
N ARG A 195 30.65 24.48 19.77
CA ARG A 195 31.61 25.07 20.72
C ARG A 195 32.73 25.83 20.04
N SER A 196 33.21 25.35 18.90
CA SER A 196 34.24 26.03 18.11
C SER A 196 33.74 27.37 17.56
N ILE A 197 32.50 27.42 17.07
CA ILE A 197 31.89 28.66 16.55
C ILE A 197 31.63 29.67 17.67
N ALA A 198 31.40 29.23 18.90
CA ALA A 198 31.16 30.11 20.04
C ALA A 198 32.44 30.67 20.70
N GLN A 199 33.63 30.23 20.25
CA GLN A 199 34.93 30.73 20.75
C GLN A 199 35.67 31.64 19.76
N GLU A 200 35.15 31.84 18.55
CA GLU A 200 35.53 32.95 17.64
C GLU A 200 34.65 34.17 17.89
#